data_AF-A0A365Z0H0-F1
#
_entry.id   AF-A0A365Z0H0-F1
#
_cell.length_a   1.000
_cell.length_b   1.000
_cell.length_c   1.000
_cell.angle_alpha   90.00
_cell.angle_beta   90.00
_cell.angle_gamma   90.00
#
_symmetry.space_group_name_H-M   'P 1'
#
loop_
_entity.id
_entity.type
_entity.pdbx_description
1 polymer ?
#
loop_
_entity_poly.entity_id
_entity_poly.type
_entity_poly.pdbx_seq_one_letter_code
_entity_poly.pdbx_strand_id
1 'polypeptide(L)'
;MVAGGAAVAAVSVAIGSSPAAAADERPQINVDIIGDSYTSGEGMTDTYFDAEDRRHRSPFAPGGQATQRVRDANPQMDLDATMGASSGATTRDFFGPQIENDQVVNGPQRDQVRPDADAVIVGLGGNDARFADVLTEAWTSFLDADAFDEVLREVGPQLNSRLSDQEYRDQAANSAPGQAPTLTARLLQVMEALQQRAPGAELVVPNYPMAIDPQVESPWSSGFSQDEMREIQAFGRQLNAAIARAVEVCGCATLADVSESMRGREVYTDDPALNDLGVRWSGSRAEWSRNEPFHPNVEGGALMSDAIARALAEALGLNAPAARGDHPTPFRELREAVPDADGDGVADRADASGSGTNGSQQANAGGAGNSGATGDSSRPGTTEPGALAPADPGSAERDGSESGRPESGESGESGEAESGQPDTTEPVDESTTPGDSADVSDSTTSPDSVDPVDFGEPADPPSGEESGDDGGYGYGDESGDDGGYGYGDESGDDGGYGDEADHSADNSPDDRDSQDSDGGMSTDYGGDPGSCACW
;
A
#
# COMPACT_ATOMS: atom_id res chain seq x y z
N MET A 1 14.34 -32.88 99.16
CA MET A 1 13.38 -32.70 98.06
C MET A 1 14.00 -31.72 97.08
N VAL A 2 14.23 -32.12 95.83
CA VAL A 2 14.89 -31.29 94.82
C VAL A 2 13.84 -30.90 93.78
N ALA A 3 13.70 -29.60 93.52
CA ALA A 3 12.81 -29.08 92.49
C ALA A 3 13.54 -29.02 91.14
N GLY A 4 12.88 -29.48 90.08
CA GLY A 4 13.34 -29.32 88.70
C GLY A 4 12.26 -28.63 87.87
N GLY A 5 12.53 -27.41 87.41
CA GLY A 5 11.66 -26.68 86.48
C GLY A 5 12.12 -26.92 85.05
N ALA A 6 11.21 -27.33 84.17
CA ALA A 6 11.47 -27.45 82.74
C ALA A 6 11.09 -26.14 82.04
N ALA A 7 12.05 -25.50 81.37
CA ALA A 7 11.81 -24.34 80.52
C ALA A 7 11.55 -24.81 79.08
N VAL A 8 10.37 -24.52 78.53
CA VAL A 8 10.04 -24.78 77.12
C VAL A 8 10.46 -23.55 76.31
N ALA A 9 11.47 -23.68 75.46
CA ALA A 9 11.88 -22.65 74.53
C ALA A 9 11.02 -22.72 73.25
N ALA A 10 10.21 -21.69 73.01
CA ALA A 10 9.47 -21.55 71.76
C ALA A 10 10.42 -21.04 70.65
N VAL A 11 10.59 -21.82 69.59
CA VAL A 11 11.34 -21.40 68.39
C VAL A 11 10.36 -20.77 67.40
N SER A 12 10.35 -19.45 67.35
CA SER A 12 9.61 -18.70 66.33
C SER A 12 10.34 -18.76 65.00
N VAL A 13 9.87 -19.60 64.08
CA VAL A 13 10.35 -19.61 62.69
C VAL A 13 9.77 -18.38 61.97
N ALA A 14 10.59 -17.34 61.80
CA ALA A 14 10.26 -16.22 60.94
C ALA A 14 10.41 -16.66 59.48
N ILE A 15 9.28 -16.97 58.83
CA ILE A 15 9.24 -17.12 57.37
C ILE A 15 9.42 -15.71 56.79
N GLY A 16 10.62 -15.41 56.32
CA GLY A 16 10.92 -14.15 55.67
C GLY A 16 10.23 -14.09 54.32
N SER A 17 9.15 -13.33 54.23
CA SER A 17 8.60 -12.88 52.95
C SER A 17 9.64 -11.98 52.29
N SER A 18 10.48 -12.54 51.42
CA SER A 18 11.19 -11.74 50.44
C SER A 18 10.13 -10.97 49.65
N PRO A 19 10.27 -9.64 49.46
CA PRO A 19 9.41 -8.96 48.51
C PRO A 19 9.59 -9.68 47.17
N ALA A 20 8.48 -10.08 46.55
CA ALA A 20 8.53 -10.46 45.15
C ALA A 20 9.15 -9.26 44.43
N ALA A 21 10.23 -9.48 43.69
CA ALA A 21 10.68 -8.46 42.75
C ALA A 21 9.48 -8.19 41.84
N ALA A 22 9.00 -6.95 41.83
CA ALA A 22 8.12 -6.54 40.74
C ALA A 22 8.92 -6.86 39.46
N ALA A 23 8.30 -7.60 38.55
CA ALA A 23 8.86 -7.66 37.20
C ALA A 23 8.92 -6.21 36.72
N ASP A 24 10.06 -5.79 36.17
CA ASP A 24 10.13 -4.52 35.47
C ASP A 24 9.20 -4.66 34.26
N GLU A 25 7.96 -4.17 34.40
CA GLU A 25 7.02 -4.05 33.29
C GLU A 25 7.63 -3.05 32.31
N ARG A 26 8.16 -3.58 31.21
CA ARG A 26 8.67 -2.76 30.12
C ARG A 26 7.50 -2.00 29.50
N PRO A 27 7.69 -0.73 29.09
CA PRO A 27 6.66 -0.01 28.35
C PRO A 27 6.28 -0.80 27.09
N GLN A 28 4.98 -1.07 26.96
CA GLN A 28 4.41 -1.71 25.79
C GLN A 28 4.22 -0.68 24.69
N ILE A 29 4.48 -1.07 23.45
CA ILE A 29 4.18 -0.33 22.23
C ILE A 29 3.33 -1.22 21.32
N ASN A 30 2.21 -0.67 20.85
CA ASN A 30 1.23 -1.31 19.97
C ASN A 30 1.39 -0.78 18.54
N VAL A 31 1.82 -1.63 17.60
CA VAL A 31 1.94 -1.28 16.17
C VAL A 31 0.88 -2.01 15.35
N ASP A 32 0.07 -1.30 14.58
CA ASP A 32 -0.87 -1.94 13.64
C ASP A 32 -0.44 -1.71 12.19
N ILE A 33 -0.61 -2.74 11.35
CA ILE A 33 -0.09 -2.78 9.99
C ILE A 33 -1.26 -2.99 9.03
N ILE A 34 -1.62 -1.95 8.29
CA ILE A 34 -2.70 -1.95 7.30
C ILE A 34 -2.17 -1.55 5.92
N GLY A 35 -2.79 -2.08 4.87
CA GLY A 35 -2.31 -1.87 3.52
C GLY A 35 -2.78 -2.90 2.50
N ASP A 36 -2.14 -2.84 1.34
CA ASP A 36 -2.30 -3.74 0.21
C ASP A 36 -1.27 -4.89 0.21
N SER A 37 -1.09 -5.53 -0.95
CA SER A 37 -0.18 -6.65 -1.21
C SER A 37 1.28 -6.38 -0.84
N TYR A 38 1.80 -5.18 -1.11
CA TYR A 38 3.17 -4.77 -0.75
C TYR A 38 3.34 -4.63 0.78
N THR A 39 2.23 -4.53 1.52
CA THR A 39 2.22 -4.43 2.98
C THR A 39 1.85 -5.74 3.66
N SER A 40 0.99 -6.56 3.06
CA SER A 40 0.64 -7.90 3.55
C SER A 40 1.81 -8.88 3.41
N GLY A 41 2.65 -8.67 2.39
CA GLY A 41 3.78 -9.54 2.06
C GLY A 41 3.45 -10.54 0.95
N GLU A 42 2.56 -10.19 0.02
CA GLU A 42 2.40 -10.92 -1.24
C GLU A 42 3.75 -11.04 -1.96
N GLY A 43 3.98 -12.15 -2.65
CA GLY A 43 5.26 -12.51 -3.24
C GLY A 43 6.16 -13.34 -2.32
N MET A 44 5.70 -13.67 -1.10
CA MET A 44 6.47 -14.41 -0.09
C MET A 44 5.81 -15.77 0.24
N THR A 45 5.31 -16.46 -0.78
CA THR A 45 4.36 -17.59 -0.70
C THR A 45 4.70 -18.65 0.35
N ASP A 46 5.96 -19.10 0.44
CA ASP A 46 6.43 -20.11 1.41
C ASP A 46 6.43 -19.62 2.89
N THR A 47 6.02 -18.38 3.14
CA THR A 47 6.08 -17.73 4.45
C THR A 47 4.73 -17.25 4.99
N TYR A 48 3.63 -17.42 4.25
CA TYR A 48 2.31 -16.94 4.66
C TYR A 48 1.83 -17.60 5.97
N PHE A 49 1.00 -16.89 6.73
CA PHE A 49 0.34 -17.46 7.91
C PHE A 49 -0.56 -18.65 7.55
N ASP A 50 -1.25 -18.54 6.41
CA ASP A 50 -2.00 -19.58 5.74
C ASP A 50 -1.80 -19.38 4.23
N ALA A 51 -1.42 -20.43 3.51
CA ALA A 51 -1.15 -20.37 2.06
C ALA A 51 -2.43 -20.29 1.22
N GLU A 52 -3.59 -20.66 1.80
CA GLU A 52 -4.90 -20.58 1.14
C GLU A 52 -5.62 -19.24 1.43
N ASP A 53 -5.04 -18.38 2.28
CA ASP A 53 -5.59 -17.07 2.62
C ASP A 53 -5.24 -16.02 1.58
N ARG A 54 -6.24 -15.66 0.76
CA ARG A 54 -6.21 -14.64 -0.30
C ARG A 54 -5.75 -13.25 0.15
N ARG A 55 -5.65 -12.99 1.46
CA ARG A 55 -5.05 -11.75 2.00
C ARG A 55 -3.52 -11.74 1.88
N HIS A 56 -2.89 -12.89 1.62
CA HIS A 56 -1.44 -13.07 1.44
C HIS A 56 -0.60 -12.38 2.53
N ARG A 57 -0.86 -12.75 3.79
CA ARG A 57 -0.22 -12.14 4.97
C ARG A 57 0.99 -12.94 5.46
N SER A 58 2.12 -12.25 5.63
CA SER A 58 3.40 -12.85 6.03
C SER A 58 4.07 -12.14 7.23
N PRO A 59 4.68 -12.86 8.19
CA PRO A 59 5.59 -12.29 9.18
C PRO A 59 6.91 -11.79 8.58
N PHE A 60 7.19 -12.06 7.30
CA PHE A 60 8.29 -11.49 6.51
C PHE A 60 7.88 -10.23 5.71
N ALA A 61 6.62 -9.79 5.79
CA ALA A 61 6.21 -8.55 5.14
C ALA A 61 7.00 -7.32 5.68
N PRO A 62 7.18 -6.25 4.89
CA PRO A 62 8.06 -5.14 5.24
C PRO A 62 7.76 -4.48 6.60
N GLY A 63 6.49 -4.27 6.93
CA GLY A 63 6.07 -3.68 8.21
C GLY A 63 6.36 -4.59 9.41
N GLY A 64 6.21 -5.91 9.25
CA GLY A 64 6.57 -6.89 10.27
C GLY A 64 8.08 -6.86 10.52
N GLN A 65 8.88 -7.00 9.45
CA GLN A 65 10.34 -6.93 9.56
C GLN A 65 10.83 -5.61 10.17
N ALA A 66 10.19 -4.49 9.83
CA ALA A 66 10.50 -3.20 10.39
C ALA A 66 10.28 -3.14 11.91
N THR A 67 9.12 -3.63 12.37
CA THR A 67 8.78 -3.69 13.80
C THR A 67 9.76 -4.56 14.58
N GLN A 68 10.19 -5.71 14.02
CA GLN A 68 11.25 -6.54 14.60
C GLN A 68 12.58 -5.79 14.71
N ARG A 69 12.99 -5.06 13.66
CA ARG A 69 14.23 -4.27 13.66
C ARG A 69 14.21 -3.18 14.72
N VAL A 70 13.08 -2.48 14.90
CA VAL A 70 12.89 -1.48 15.98
C VAL A 70 12.94 -2.14 17.36
N ARG A 71 12.29 -3.31 17.55
CA ARG A 71 12.32 -4.07 18.80
C ARG A 71 13.74 -4.47 19.21
N ASP A 72 14.52 -4.99 18.27
CA ASP A 72 15.92 -5.39 18.50
C ASP A 72 16.80 -4.21 18.94
N ALA A 73 16.53 -3.00 18.42
CA ALA A 73 17.25 -1.77 18.77
C ALA A 73 16.81 -1.15 20.11
N ASN A 74 15.67 -1.58 20.66
CA ASN A 74 15.04 -1.00 21.85
C ASN A 74 14.65 -2.07 22.89
N PRO A 75 15.61 -2.86 23.42
CA PRO A 75 15.34 -4.02 24.28
C PRO A 75 14.67 -3.68 25.63
N GLN A 76 14.66 -2.40 26.02
CA GLN A 76 13.96 -1.86 27.18
C GLN A 76 12.43 -1.71 27.00
N MET A 77 11.94 -1.81 25.75
CA MET A 77 10.51 -1.76 25.42
C MET A 77 10.02 -3.17 25.08
N ASP A 78 8.71 -3.39 25.18
CA ASP A 78 8.04 -4.53 24.53
C ASP A 78 7.23 -3.99 23.35
N LEU A 79 7.41 -4.60 22.17
CA LEU A 79 6.66 -4.25 20.94
C LEU A 79 5.76 -5.43 20.59
N ASP A 80 4.49 -5.14 20.34
CA ASP A 80 3.46 -6.06 19.85
C ASP A 80 2.89 -5.50 18.55
N ALA A 81 2.59 -6.37 17.59
CA ALA A 81 2.04 -5.95 16.31
C ALA A 81 0.91 -6.82 15.80
N THR A 82 -0.05 -6.15 15.13
CA THR A 82 -1.11 -6.83 14.38
C THR A 82 -1.09 -6.43 12.91
N MET A 83 -1.56 -7.32 12.03
CA MET A 83 -1.63 -7.10 10.59
C MET A 83 -3.07 -7.22 10.08
N GLY A 84 -3.62 -6.09 9.65
CA GLY A 84 -4.90 -5.97 8.94
C GLY A 84 -4.76 -5.80 7.43
N ALA A 85 -3.53 -5.61 6.92
CA ALA A 85 -3.21 -5.53 5.49
C ALA A 85 -3.70 -6.75 4.70
N SER A 86 -3.95 -6.57 3.40
CA SER A 86 -4.54 -7.60 2.54
C SER A 86 -4.20 -7.34 1.07
N SER A 87 -3.80 -8.39 0.34
CA SER A 87 -3.67 -8.36 -1.12
C SER A 87 -4.87 -7.70 -1.81
N GLY A 88 -4.63 -6.98 -2.90
CA GLY A 88 -5.66 -6.31 -3.71
C GLY A 88 -6.41 -5.14 -3.06
N ALA A 89 -6.14 -4.81 -1.79
CA ALA A 89 -6.86 -3.76 -1.08
C ALA A 89 -6.62 -2.35 -1.66
N THR A 90 -7.67 -1.54 -1.65
CA THR A 90 -7.69 -0.12 -2.02
C THR A 90 -8.00 0.75 -0.80
N THR A 91 -7.90 2.08 -0.95
CA THR A 91 -8.36 3.03 0.08
C THR A 91 -9.85 2.91 0.41
N ARG A 92 -10.67 2.31 -0.46
CA ARG A 92 -12.08 2.00 -0.18
C ARG A 92 -12.22 0.84 0.81
N ASP A 93 -11.35 -0.16 0.73
CA ASP A 93 -11.36 -1.36 1.60
C ASP A 93 -10.82 -1.07 3.02
N PHE A 94 -10.25 0.12 3.21
CA PHE A 94 -10.06 0.66 4.56
C PHE A 94 -11.39 1.01 5.24
N PHE A 95 -12.36 1.56 4.50
CA PHE A 95 -13.66 2.03 5.04
C PHE A 95 -14.80 1.01 4.97
N GLY A 96 -14.68 -0.01 4.12
CA GLY A 96 -15.70 -1.03 3.90
C GLY A 96 -15.06 -2.42 3.72
N PRO A 97 -15.86 -3.50 3.74
CA PRO A 97 -15.34 -4.85 3.54
C PRO A 97 -14.77 -5.00 2.13
N GLN A 98 -13.60 -5.63 2.04
CA GLN A 98 -13.02 -6.06 0.77
C GLN A 98 -13.81 -7.26 0.24
N ILE A 99 -14.39 -7.13 -0.94
CA ILE A 99 -15.25 -8.16 -1.55
C ILE A 99 -14.63 -8.62 -2.87
N GLU A 100 -14.45 -9.93 -3.01
CA GLU A 100 -13.90 -10.56 -4.21
C GLU A 100 -14.68 -11.86 -4.52
N ASN A 101 -15.17 -12.02 -5.75
CA ASN A 101 -16.09 -13.12 -6.15
C ASN A 101 -17.31 -13.26 -5.21
N ASP A 102 -17.98 -12.14 -4.90
CA ASP A 102 -19.11 -12.02 -3.96
C ASP A 102 -18.82 -12.50 -2.51
N GLN A 103 -17.55 -12.71 -2.15
CA GLN A 103 -17.13 -13.12 -0.81
C GLN A 103 -16.35 -12.00 -0.13
N VAL A 104 -16.59 -11.79 1.17
CA VAL A 104 -15.77 -10.88 1.99
C VAL A 104 -14.42 -11.56 2.23
N VAL A 105 -13.36 -11.02 1.63
CA VAL A 105 -11.97 -11.48 1.81
C VAL A 105 -11.36 -10.85 3.06
N ASN A 106 -11.62 -9.56 3.28
CA ASN A 106 -11.16 -8.84 4.46
C ASN A 106 -12.27 -7.93 5.02
N GLY A 107 -12.31 -7.75 6.35
CA GLY A 107 -13.14 -6.70 6.95
C GLY A 107 -12.59 -5.31 6.66
N PRO A 108 -13.34 -4.22 6.93
CA PRO A 108 -12.82 -2.86 6.81
C PRO A 108 -11.50 -2.73 7.59
N GLN A 109 -10.42 -2.28 6.95
CA GLN A 109 -9.12 -2.24 7.63
C GLN A 109 -9.09 -1.21 8.78
N ARG A 110 -9.92 -0.16 8.73
CA ARG A 110 -10.14 0.78 9.85
C ARG A 110 -10.54 0.06 11.14
N ASP A 111 -11.41 -0.94 11.03
CA ASP A 111 -11.99 -1.66 12.17
C ASP A 111 -11.02 -2.74 12.69
N GLN A 112 -9.88 -2.94 12.02
CA GLN A 112 -8.79 -3.82 12.43
C GLN A 112 -7.64 -3.07 13.13
N VAL A 113 -7.68 -1.72 13.15
CA VAL A 113 -6.74 -0.89 13.92
C VAL A 113 -7.26 -0.74 15.35
N ARG A 114 -6.41 -0.95 16.34
CA ARG A 114 -6.75 -0.80 17.76
C ARG A 114 -6.92 0.68 18.14
N PRO A 115 -7.89 1.03 19.01
CA PRO A 115 -8.01 2.40 19.52
C PRO A 115 -6.81 2.86 20.35
N ASP A 116 -6.06 1.93 20.93
CA ASP A 116 -4.84 2.13 21.72
C ASP A 116 -3.54 1.81 20.96
N ALA A 117 -3.56 1.88 19.62
CA ALA A 117 -2.33 1.81 18.83
C ALA A 117 -1.42 3.03 19.13
N ASP A 118 -0.13 2.78 19.32
CA ASP A 118 0.91 3.81 19.43
C ASP A 118 1.47 4.20 18.06
N ALA A 119 1.41 3.27 17.09
CA ALA A 119 1.74 3.56 15.69
C ALA A 119 0.91 2.73 14.71
N VAL A 120 0.67 3.28 13.52
CA VAL A 120 0.05 2.56 12.40
C VAL A 120 0.93 2.68 11.15
N ILE A 121 1.31 1.54 10.56
CA ILE A 121 1.95 1.46 9.25
C ILE A 121 0.87 1.35 8.18
N VAL A 122 0.89 2.23 7.17
CA VAL A 122 -0.19 2.39 6.17
C VAL A 122 0.37 2.36 4.74
N GLY A 123 0.34 1.21 4.08
CA GLY A 123 0.74 1.09 2.67
C GLY A 123 -0.44 0.85 1.74
N LEU A 124 -1.04 1.92 1.20
CA LEU A 124 -2.18 1.88 0.28
C LEU A 124 -1.96 2.82 -0.90
N GLY A 125 -2.52 2.47 -2.05
CA GLY A 125 -2.64 3.37 -3.21
C GLY A 125 -2.26 2.78 -4.56
N GLY A 126 -1.51 1.67 -4.60
CA GLY A 126 -1.12 0.98 -5.83
C GLY A 126 -2.34 0.44 -6.60
N ASN A 127 -3.28 -0.19 -5.87
CA ASN A 127 -4.53 -0.69 -6.46
C ASN A 127 -5.50 0.44 -6.84
N ASP A 128 -5.56 1.53 -6.05
CA ASP A 128 -6.28 2.76 -6.40
C ASP A 128 -5.79 3.38 -7.71
N ALA A 129 -4.49 3.28 -7.98
CA ALA A 129 -3.82 3.70 -9.20
C ALA A 129 -3.89 2.67 -10.33
N ARG A 130 -4.50 1.50 -10.10
CA ARG A 130 -4.57 0.36 -11.03
C ARG A 130 -3.19 -0.10 -11.52
N PHE A 131 -2.17 -0.13 -10.65
CA PHE A 131 -0.80 -0.50 -11.03
C PHE A 131 -0.71 -1.90 -11.69
N ALA A 132 -1.51 -2.87 -11.25
CA ALA A 132 -1.61 -4.19 -11.87
C ALA A 132 -2.15 -4.16 -13.31
N ASP A 133 -3.12 -3.29 -13.61
CA ASP A 133 -3.60 -3.08 -14.99
C ASP A 133 -2.50 -2.41 -15.83
N VAL A 134 -1.82 -1.39 -15.29
CA VAL A 134 -0.71 -0.70 -15.99
C VAL A 134 0.40 -1.69 -16.37
N LEU A 135 0.79 -2.59 -15.47
CA LEU A 135 1.75 -3.66 -15.76
C LEU A 135 1.21 -4.65 -16.81
N THR A 136 -0.07 -5.00 -16.74
CA THR A 136 -0.65 -6.06 -17.58
C THR A 136 -0.94 -5.58 -19.00
N GLU A 137 -1.46 -4.36 -19.17
CA GLU A 137 -1.71 -3.80 -20.50
C GLU A 137 -0.39 -3.48 -21.23
N ALA A 138 0.66 -3.06 -20.50
CA ALA A 138 2.02 -2.99 -21.05
C ALA A 138 2.56 -4.38 -21.43
N TRP A 139 2.30 -5.40 -20.61
CA TRP A 139 2.69 -6.79 -20.91
C TRP A 139 1.96 -7.36 -22.14
N THR A 140 0.71 -6.95 -22.39
CA THR A 140 -0.09 -7.37 -23.56
C THR A 140 -0.09 -6.38 -24.73
N SER A 141 0.73 -5.33 -24.72
CA SER A 141 0.72 -4.28 -25.76
C SER A 141 0.99 -4.81 -27.18
N PHE A 142 1.70 -5.93 -27.30
CA PHE A 142 1.91 -6.63 -28.56
C PHE A 142 0.62 -7.23 -29.18
N LEU A 143 -0.47 -7.30 -28.41
CA LEU A 143 -1.82 -7.66 -28.85
C LEU A 143 -2.68 -6.43 -29.13
N ASP A 144 -2.56 -5.38 -28.32
CA ASP A 144 -3.24 -4.09 -28.48
C ASP A 144 -2.31 -2.95 -28.03
N ALA A 145 -1.74 -2.24 -29.02
CA ALA A 145 -0.74 -1.21 -28.77
C ALA A 145 -1.31 0.06 -28.13
N ASP A 146 -2.62 0.30 -28.23
CA ASP A 146 -3.27 1.51 -27.70
C ASP A 146 -3.70 1.30 -26.21
N ALA A 147 -3.79 0.06 -25.74
CA ALA A 147 -4.34 -0.28 -24.41
C ALA A 147 -3.49 0.25 -23.24
N PHE A 148 -2.16 0.25 -23.38
CA PHE A 148 -1.25 0.76 -22.36
C PHE A 148 -1.32 2.30 -22.24
N ASP A 149 -1.28 3.01 -23.37
CA ASP A 149 -1.48 4.46 -23.43
C ASP A 149 -2.84 4.88 -22.84
N GLU A 150 -3.89 4.09 -23.15
CA GLU A 150 -5.23 4.33 -22.64
C GLU A 150 -5.32 4.20 -21.11
N VAL A 151 -4.79 3.13 -20.52
CA VAL A 151 -4.82 2.99 -19.05
C VAL A 151 -4.02 4.11 -18.38
N LEU A 152 -2.81 4.44 -18.85
CA LEU A 152 -2.01 5.56 -18.33
C LEU A 152 -2.78 6.90 -18.39
N ARG A 153 -3.52 7.14 -19.48
CA ARG A 153 -4.35 8.34 -19.67
C ARG A 153 -5.55 8.37 -18.72
N GLU A 154 -6.15 7.22 -18.39
CA GLU A 154 -7.26 7.12 -17.43
C GLU A 154 -6.81 7.35 -15.98
N VAL A 155 -5.64 6.81 -15.58
CA VAL A 155 -5.17 6.87 -14.18
C VAL A 155 -4.36 8.12 -13.86
N GLY A 156 -3.67 8.71 -14.85
CA GLY A 156 -2.81 9.89 -14.67
C GLY A 156 -3.46 11.06 -13.90
N PRO A 157 -4.72 11.47 -14.18
CA PRO A 157 -5.40 12.52 -13.42
C PRO A 157 -5.56 12.21 -11.93
N GLN A 158 -5.66 10.94 -11.53
CA GLN A 158 -5.81 10.52 -10.14
C GLN A 158 -4.49 10.67 -9.35
N LEU A 159 -3.35 10.63 -10.04
CA LEU A 159 -2.01 10.80 -9.48
C LEU A 159 -1.48 12.24 -9.52
N ASN A 160 -2.33 13.20 -9.90
CA ASN A 160 -1.95 14.61 -9.89
C ASN A 160 -1.57 15.04 -8.46
N SER A 161 -0.27 15.30 -8.24
CA SER A 161 0.35 15.75 -6.99
C SER A 161 0.59 17.28 -6.92
N ARG A 162 0.07 18.04 -7.89
CA ARG A 162 0.36 19.48 -8.08
C ARG A 162 -0.79 20.42 -7.72
N LEU A 163 -1.88 19.93 -7.12
CA LEU A 163 -2.96 20.79 -6.63
C LEU A 163 -2.55 21.47 -5.31
N SER A 164 -3.27 22.52 -4.93
CA SER A 164 -3.09 23.15 -3.63
C SER A 164 -3.59 22.27 -2.49
N ASP A 165 -3.05 22.46 -1.30
CA ASP A 165 -3.44 21.76 -0.07
C ASP A 165 -4.95 21.84 0.16
N GLN A 166 -5.54 23.01 -0.08
CA GLN A 166 -6.98 23.22 0.08
C GLN A 166 -7.79 22.42 -0.92
N GLU A 167 -7.37 22.32 -2.18
CA GLU A 167 -8.08 21.50 -3.18
C GLU A 167 -8.08 20.02 -2.84
N TYR A 168 -6.98 19.49 -2.26
CA TYR A 168 -6.96 18.10 -1.77
C TYR A 168 -7.86 17.89 -0.56
N ARG A 169 -7.87 18.82 0.40
CA ARG A 169 -8.77 18.76 1.57
C ARG A 169 -10.23 18.89 1.14
N ASP A 170 -10.54 19.76 0.20
CA ASP A 170 -11.88 19.91 -0.37
C ASP A 170 -12.32 18.65 -1.11
N GLN A 171 -11.43 18.01 -1.88
CA GLN A 171 -11.70 16.71 -2.51
C GLN A 171 -11.96 15.62 -1.47
N ALA A 172 -11.17 15.55 -0.40
CA ALA A 172 -11.33 14.58 0.68
C ALA A 172 -12.68 14.77 1.42
N ALA A 173 -13.00 16.02 1.80
CA ALA A 173 -14.19 16.35 2.58
C ALA A 173 -15.51 16.26 1.79
N ASN A 174 -15.49 16.51 0.48
CA ASN A 174 -16.70 16.51 -0.37
C ASN A 174 -16.93 15.20 -1.14
N SER A 175 -16.13 14.17 -0.90
CA SER A 175 -16.26 12.85 -1.55
C SER A 175 -16.71 11.77 -0.56
N ALA A 176 -17.27 10.67 -1.08
CA ALA A 176 -17.48 9.49 -0.26
C ALA A 176 -16.11 8.90 0.21
N PRO A 177 -16.07 8.17 1.34
CA PRO A 177 -14.84 7.57 1.83
C PRO A 177 -14.20 6.60 0.81
N GLY A 178 -12.89 6.76 0.59
CA GLY A 178 -12.11 6.00 -0.39
C GLY A 178 -12.44 6.31 -1.85
N GLN A 179 -13.17 7.40 -2.13
CA GLN A 179 -13.71 7.71 -3.47
C GLN A 179 -13.42 9.14 -3.93
N ALA A 180 -12.45 9.82 -3.31
CA ALA A 180 -12.01 11.14 -3.76
C ALA A 180 -11.35 11.08 -5.16
N PRO A 181 -11.41 12.17 -5.96
CA PRO A 181 -10.90 12.16 -7.35
C PRO A 181 -9.40 11.86 -7.49
N THR A 182 -8.58 12.27 -6.51
CA THR A 182 -7.13 12.01 -6.48
C THR A 182 -6.76 11.02 -5.38
N LEU A 183 -5.71 10.23 -5.61
CA LEU A 183 -5.14 9.33 -4.60
C LEU A 183 -4.71 10.12 -3.35
N THR A 184 -4.11 11.29 -3.54
CA THR A 184 -3.74 12.22 -2.46
C THR A 184 -4.92 12.49 -1.52
N ALA A 185 -6.09 12.83 -2.07
CA ALA A 185 -7.28 13.10 -1.29
C ALA A 185 -7.88 11.84 -0.64
N ARG A 186 -7.78 10.66 -1.26
CA ARG A 186 -8.20 9.38 -0.63
C ARG A 186 -7.32 9.03 0.57
N LEU A 187 -6.02 9.21 0.46
CA LEU A 187 -5.08 8.97 1.56
C LEU A 187 -5.26 9.98 2.72
N LEU A 188 -5.64 11.24 2.42
CA LEU A 188 -6.07 12.17 3.46
C LEU A 188 -7.29 11.66 4.24
N GLN A 189 -8.31 11.11 3.56
CA GLN A 189 -9.46 10.50 4.23
C GLN A 189 -9.04 9.34 5.15
N VAL A 190 -8.11 8.47 4.68
CA VAL A 190 -7.60 7.33 5.47
C VAL A 190 -6.88 7.83 6.73
N MET A 191 -5.94 8.78 6.60
CA MET A 191 -5.19 9.32 7.73
C MET A 191 -6.09 10.07 8.73
N GLU A 192 -7.07 10.86 8.26
CA GLU A 192 -8.04 11.53 9.14
C GLU A 192 -8.86 10.51 9.94
N ALA A 193 -9.31 9.43 9.31
CA ALA A 193 -10.05 8.37 9.98
C ALA A 193 -9.20 7.54 10.94
N LEU A 194 -7.90 7.35 10.67
CA LEU A 194 -6.95 6.76 11.60
C LEU A 194 -6.76 7.65 12.84
N GLN A 195 -6.61 8.96 12.67
CA GLN A 195 -6.55 9.91 13.80
C GLN A 195 -7.84 9.93 14.63
N GLN A 196 -9.00 9.67 14.03
CA GLN A 196 -10.25 9.51 14.77
C GLN A 196 -10.33 8.17 15.52
N ARG A 197 -9.80 7.09 14.94
CA ARG A 197 -9.81 5.73 15.51
C ARG A 197 -8.79 5.56 16.64
N ALA A 198 -7.56 6.00 16.42
CA ALA A 198 -6.42 5.88 17.33
C ALA A 198 -5.75 7.26 17.47
N PRO A 199 -6.31 8.19 18.28
CA PRO A 199 -5.89 9.60 18.33
C PRO A 199 -4.51 9.84 18.95
N GLY A 200 -3.87 8.81 19.51
CA GLY A 200 -2.49 8.84 19.98
C GLY A 200 -1.49 8.16 19.05
N ALA A 201 -1.94 7.57 17.93
CA ALA A 201 -1.08 6.79 17.05
C ALA A 201 -0.25 7.66 16.10
N GLU A 202 1.04 7.38 16.04
CA GLU A 202 1.95 7.91 15.03
C GLU A 202 1.76 7.17 13.69
N LEU A 203 1.58 7.92 12.59
CA LEU A 203 1.30 7.34 11.28
C LEU A 203 2.57 7.22 10.44
N VAL A 204 2.88 6.01 9.96
CA VAL A 204 4.02 5.74 9.07
C VAL A 204 3.51 5.26 7.72
N VAL A 205 3.77 6.04 6.67
CA VAL A 205 3.27 5.75 5.32
C VAL A 205 4.43 5.34 4.42
N PRO A 206 4.65 4.03 4.16
CA PRO A 206 5.50 3.61 3.05
C PRO A 206 4.92 4.02 1.70
N ASN A 207 5.79 4.40 0.77
CA ASN A 207 5.48 4.42 -0.66
C ASN A 207 5.86 3.06 -1.30
N TYR A 208 5.99 2.98 -2.63
CA TYR A 208 6.35 1.73 -3.33
C TYR A 208 7.81 1.74 -3.80
N PRO A 209 8.50 0.58 -3.81
CA PRO A 209 9.81 0.45 -4.44
C PRO A 209 9.73 0.70 -5.96
N MET A 210 10.80 1.20 -6.57
CA MET A 210 10.93 1.16 -8.02
C MET A 210 11.24 -0.28 -8.44
N ALA A 211 10.23 -0.96 -8.99
CA ALA A 211 10.35 -2.36 -9.41
C ALA A 211 11.15 -2.57 -10.71
N ILE A 212 11.33 -1.52 -11.52
CA ILE A 212 11.93 -1.55 -12.85
C ILE A 212 13.04 -0.49 -12.96
N ASP A 213 14.19 -0.88 -13.51
CA ASP A 213 15.20 0.03 -14.07
C ASP A 213 15.23 -0.10 -15.61
N PRO A 214 14.87 0.95 -16.39
CA PRO A 214 14.93 0.95 -17.84
C PRO A 214 16.36 1.05 -18.41
N GLN A 215 17.40 0.87 -17.60
CA GLN A 215 18.76 0.57 -18.07
C GLN A 215 19.08 -0.93 -18.08
N VAL A 216 18.27 -1.76 -17.41
CA VAL A 216 18.35 -3.23 -17.47
C VAL A 216 17.73 -3.70 -18.79
N GLU A 217 18.34 -4.68 -19.45
CA GLU A 217 17.73 -5.31 -20.62
C GLU A 217 16.66 -6.31 -20.17
N SER A 218 15.40 -6.05 -20.51
CA SER A 218 14.33 -7.01 -20.30
C SER A 218 14.58 -8.27 -21.16
N PRO A 219 14.35 -9.48 -20.64
CA PRO A 219 14.38 -10.69 -21.46
C PRO A 219 13.38 -10.54 -22.60
N TRP A 220 13.72 -11.00 -23.81
CA TRP A 220 12.78 -10.96 -24.95
C TRP A 220 11.45 -11.67 -24.67
N SER A 221 11.44 -12.62 -23.72
CA SER A 221 10.26 -13.36 -23.26
C SER A 221 9.37 -12.59 -22.28
N SER A 222 9.82 -11.42 -21.79
CA SER A 222 9.10 -10.60 -20.81
C SER A 222 7.93 -9.82 -21.41
N GLY A 223 7.93 -9.57 -22.72
CA GLY A 223 6.93 -8.75 -23.41
C GLY A 223 7.20 -7.24 -23.42
N PHE A 224 7.92 -6.70 -22.42
CA PHE A 224 8.14 -5.25 -22.29
C PHE A 224 9.28 -4.73 -23.18
N SER A 225 8.98 -3.67 -23.93
CA SER A 225 9.96 -2.82 -24.59
C SER A 225 10.66 -1.86 -23.61
N GLN A 226 11.77 -1.27 -24.08
CA GLN A 226 12.54 -0.30 -23.30
C GLN A 226 11.81 1.05 -23.10
N ASP A 227 10.83 1.39 -23.94
CA ASP A 227 10.04 2.61 -23.75
C ASP A 227 8.93 2.39 -22.71
N GLU A 228 8.22 1.25 -22.76
CA GLU A 228 7.24 0.87 -21.72
C GLU A 228 7.88 0.78 -20.34
N MET A 229 9.10 0.23 -20.22
CA MET A 229 9.81 0.22 -18.94
C MET A 229 10.12 1.63 -18.39
N ARG A 230 10.36 2.62 -19.26
CA ARG A 230 10.54 4.03 -18.84
C ARG A 230 9.23 4.63 -18.37
N GLU A 231 8.13 4.29 -19.03
CA GLU A 231 6.79 4.79 -18.72
C GLU A 231 6.22 4.17 -17.44
N ILE A 232 6.36 2.86 -17.23
CA ILE A 232 6.03 2.19 -15.97
C ILE A 232 6.86 2.79 -14.81
N GLN A 233 8.16 3.04 -15.01
CA GLN A 233 8.98 3.69 -13.98
C GLN A 233 8.56 5.15 -13.74
N ALA A 234 8.17 5.89 -14.79
CA ALA A 234 7.62 7.23 -14.66
C ALA A 234 6.24 7.25 -13.97
N PHE A 235 5.44 6.20 -14.14
CA PHE A 235 4.18 5.98 -13.46
C PHE A 235 4.40 5.69 -11.97
N GLY A 236 5.32 4.77 -11.62
CA GLY A 236 5.72 4.51 -10.23
C GLY A 236 6.21 5.76 -9.49
N ARG A 237 6.99 6.62 -10.16
CA ARG A 237 7.38 7.92 -9.60
C ARG A 237 6.19 8.87 -9.35
N GLN A 238 5.19 8.89 -10.24
CA GLN A 238 3.99 9.70 -10.05
C GLN A 238 3.13 9.20 -8.88
N LEU A 239 2.99 7.86 -8.75
CA LEU A 239 2.33 7.22 -7.63
C LEU A 239 2.99 7.60 -6.30
N ASN A 240 4.32 7.42 -6.20
CA ASN A 240 5.08 7.81 -5.01
C ASN A 240 5.00 9.30 -4.70
N ALA A 241 4.96 10.17 -5.72
CA ALA A 241 4.78 11.61 -5.53
C ALA A 241 3.39 11.96 -4.99
N ALA A 242 2.33 11.26 -5.40
CA ALA A 242 0.99 11.45 -4.85
C ALA A 242 0.89 11.01 -3.38
N ILE A 243 1.54 9.90 -3.01
CA ILE A 243 1.63 9.40 -1.62
C ILE A 243 2.41 10.39 -0.75
N ALA A 244 3.59 10.82 -1.19
CA ALA A 244 4.40 11.82 -0.48
C ALA A 244 3.64 13.14 -0.30
N ARG A 245 2.89 13.59 -1.33
CA ARG A 245 2.03 14.78 -1.26
C ARG A 245 0.89 14.61 -0.25
N ALA A 246 0.33 13.40 -0.08
CA ALA A 246 -0.69 13.15 0.94
C ALA A 246 -0.14 13.33 2.35
N VAL A 247 1.05 12.76 2.62
CA VAL A 247 1.76 12.89 3.89
C VAL A 247 2.08 14.36 4.19
N GLU A 248 2.63 15.08 3.20
CA GLU A 248 2.93 16.52 3.30
C GLU A 248 1.67 17.35 3.63
N VAL A 249 0.59 17.17 2.86
CA VAL A 249 -0.67 17.91 3.08
C VAL A 249 -1.31 17.51 4.39
N CYS A 250 -1.18 16.27 4.88
CA CYS A 250 -1.70 15.94 6.20
C CYS A 250 -0.90 16.64 7.31
N GLY A 251 0.43 16.67 7.20
CA GLY A 251 1.33 17.15 8.26
C GLY A 251 1.24 16.28 9.53
N CYS A 252 0.80 15.03 9.38
CA CYS A 252 0.34 14.16 10.47
C CYS A 252 0.98 12.76 10.46
N ALA A 253 1.89 12.51 9.54
CA ALA A 253 2.48 11.20 9.28
C ALA A 253 3.94 11.35 8.83
N THR A 254 4.72 10.29 9.00
CA THR A 254 6.09 10.17 8.51
C THR A 254 6.12 9.32 7.24
N LEU A 255 6.70 9.86 6.16
CA LEU A 255 6.91 9.12 4.91
C LEU A 255 8.08 8.13 5.10
N ALA A 256 7.83 6.84 4.89
CA ALA A 256 8.87 5.82 4.76
C ALA A 256 9.21 5.62 3.28
N ASP A 257 10.12 6.44 2.74
CA ASP A 257 10.52 6.34 1.33
C ASP A 257 11.32 5.05 1.07
N VAL A 258 10.69 4.09 0.39
CA VAL A 258 11.26 2.81 -0.05
C VAL A 258 11.55 2.78 -1.55
N SER A 259 11.34 3.88 -2.28
CA SER A 259 11.50 3.95 -3.74
C SER A 259 12.84 3.42 -4.23
N GLU A 260 13.92 3.72 -3.49
CA GLU A 260 15.30 3.33 -3.80
C GLU A 260 15.76 2.03 -3.10
N SER A 261 14.86 1.31 -2.41
CA SER A 261 15.22 0.10 -1.65
C SER A 261 15.66 -1.07 -2.52
N MET A 262 15.20 -1.14 -3.76
CA MET A 262 15.50 -2.21 -4.72
C MET A 262 16.64 -1.85 -5.69
N ARG A 263 17.38 -0.76 -5.45
CA ARG A 263 18.33 -0.23 -6.45
C ARG A 263 19.43 -1.25 -6.81
N GLY A 264 19.47 -1.66 -8.08
CA GLY A 264 20.37 -2.70 -8.60
C GLY A 264 19.90 -4.14 -8.34
N ARG A 265 18.66 -4.30 -7.86
CA ARG A 265 17.94 -5.57 -7.60
C ARG A 265 16.48 -5.49 -8.09
N GLU A 266 16.22 -4.64 -9.07
CA GLU A 266 14.95 -4.53 -9.79
C GLU A 266 14.63 -5.84 -10.55
N VAL A 267 13.41 -6.00 -11.10
CA VAL A 267 13.12 -7.15 -11.97
C VAL A 267 14.10 -7.20 -13.15
N TYR A 268 14.38 -8.42 -13.63
CA TYR A 268 15.33 -8.70 -14.72
C TYR A 268 16.81 -8.43 -14.43
N THR A 269 17.17 -8.01 -13.21
CA THR A 269 18.57 -8.04 -12.75
C THR A 269 19.05 -9.47 -12.50
N ASP A 270 20.37 -9.67 -12.37
CA ASP A 270 20.96 -10.99 -12.04
C ASP A 270 20.60 -11.49 -10.62
N ASP A 271 20.14 -10.58 -9.74
CA ASP A 271 19.83 -10.84 -8.32
C ASP A 271 18.60 -10.03 -7.88
N PRO A 272 17.39 -10.35 -8.40
CA PRO A 272 16.20 -9.54 -8.18
C PRO A 272 15.64 -9.72 -6.76
N ALA A 273 15.31 -8.61 -6.12
CA ALA A 273 14.60 -8.57 -4.83
C ALA A 273 13.06 -8.54 -5.00
N LEU A 274 12.57 -8.60 -6.23
CA LEU A 274 11.16 -8.77 -6.57
C LEU A 274 10.98 -10.09 -7.32
N ASN A 275 9.78 -10.66 -7.27
CA ASN A 275 9.45 -11.82 -8.09
C ASN A 275 9.39 -11.42 -9.56
N ASP A 276 10.10 -12.16 -10.41
CA ASP A 276 10.05 -11.99 -11.86
C ASP A 276 9.08 -12.98 -12.52
N LEU A 277 8.90 -12.84 -13.83
CA LEU A 277 8.01 -13.71 -14.62
C LEU A 277 8.63 -15.08 -14.95
N GLY A 278 9.87 -15.32 -14.53
CA GLY A 278 10.73 -16.35 -15.10
C GLY A 278 11.01 -16.15 -16.60
N VAL A 279 11.92 -16.94 -17.13
CA VAL A 279 12.35 -16.86 -18.55
C VAL A 279 11.38 -17.54 -19.54
N ARG A 280 10.15 -17.88 -19.11
CA ARG A 280 9.21 -18.68 -19.92
C ARG A 280 7.75 -18.26 -19.75
N TRP A 281 7.25 -17.57 -20.77
CA TRP A 281 5.83 -17.51 -21.10
C TRP A 281 5.26 -18.95 -21.21
N SER A 282 4.41 -19.34 -20.25
CA SER A 282 3.70 -20.63 -20.26
C SER A 282 2.35 -20.57 -20.98
N GLY A 283 1.76 -19.37 -21.13
CA GLY A 283 0.67 -19.12 -22.08
C GLY A 283 -0.56 -18.39 -21.54
N SER A 284 -0.67 -18.11 -20.23
CA SER A 284 -1.92 -17.55 -19.66
C SER A 284 -1.71 -16.45 -18.60
N ARG A 285 -2.62 -15.46 -18.57
CA ARG A 285 -2.70 -14.43 -17.49
C ARG A 285 -2.87 -15.07 -16.11
N ALA A 286 -3.58 -16.20 -16.03
CA ALA A 286 -3.73 -16.96 -14.79
C ALA A 286 -2.45 -17.68 -14.33
N GLU A 287 -1.47 -17.92 -15.20
CA GLU A 287 -0.12 -18.39 -14.80
C GLU A 287 0.78 -17.22 -14.43
N TRP A 288 0.64 -16.09 -15.12
CA TRP A 288 1.32 -14.83 -14.80
C TRP A 288 1.05 -14.41 -13.36
N SER A 289 -0.22 -14.33 -12.94
CA SER A 289 -0.57 -13.90 -11.58
C SER A 289 -0.10 -14.86 -10.48
N ARG A 290 -0.05 -16.17 -10.75
CA ARG A 290 0.38 -17.19 -9.76
C ARG A 290 1.83 -17.07 -9.30
N ASN A 291 2.66 -16.32 -10.02
CA ASN A 291 4.04 -16.04 -9.62
C ASN A 291 4.16 -14.73 -8.82
N GLU A 292 3.04 -14.07 -8.51
CA GLU A 292 2.95 -12.83 -7.75
C GLU A 292 3.94 -11.76 -8.26
N PRO A 293 4.03 -11.52 -9.59
CA PRO A 293 5.15 -10.83 -10.19
C PRO A 293 5.17 -9.35 -9.82
N PHE A 294 6.38 -8.76 -9.84
CA PHE A 294 6.66 -7.39 -9.39
C PHE A 294 6.40 -7.13 -7.89
N HIS A 295 5.93 -8.11 -7.10
CA HIS A 295 5.91 -8.00 -5.65
C HIS A 295 7.29 -8.29 -5.03
N PRO A 296 7.60 -7.74 -3.84
CA PRO A 296 8.86 -8.02 -3.15
C PRO A 296 8.93 -9.49 -2.73
N ASN A 297 10.05 -10.14 -3.02
CA ASN A 297 10.35 -11.42 -2.37
C ASN A 297 10.80 -11.18 -0.92
N VAL A 298 11.15 -12.25 -0.19
CA VAL A 298 11.56 -12.17 1.23
C VAL A 298 12.73 -11.19 1.47
N GLU A 299 13.66 -11.09 0.53
CA GLU A 299 14.81 -10.18 0.58
C GLU A 299 14.43 -8.75 0.19
N GLY A 300 13.55 -8.57 -0.80
CA GLY A 300 12.95 -7.26 -1.10
C GLY A 300 12.16 -6.67 0.06
N GLY A 301 11.37 -7.51 0.75
CA GLY A 301 10.67 -7.10 1.96
C GLY A 301 11.63 -6.67 3.07
N ALA A 302 12.78 -7.32 3.16
CA ALA A 302 13.85 -6.96 4.08
C ALA A 302 14.50 -5.62 3.70
N LEU A 303 14.77 -5.36 2.42
CA LEU A 303 15.30 -4.08 1.92
C LEU A 303 14.35 -2.91 2.20
N MET A 304 13.06 -3.04 1.89
CA MET A 304 12.03 -2.04 2.20
C MET A 304 11.97 -1.72 3.70
N SER A 305 12.09 -2.75 4.55
CA SER A 305 11.93 -2.60 5.99
C SER A 305 12.99 -1.70 6.66
N ASP A 306 14.13 -1.40 6.02
CA ASP A 306 15.11 -0.45 6.57
C ASP A 306 14.62 1.01 6.57
N ALA A 307 13.84 1.43 5.57
CA ALA A 307 13.25 2.77 5.56
C ALA A 307 12.05 2.85 6.53
N ILE A 308 11.21 1.81 6.53
CA ILE A 308 10.03 1.72 7.40
C ILE A 308 10.45 1.67 8.88
N ALA A 309 11.48 0.89 9.24
CA ALA A 309 11.97 0.81 10.62
C ALA A 309 12.58 2.12 11.11
N ARG A 310 13.20 2.90 10.22
CA ARG A 310 13.73 4.23 10.55
C ARG A 310 12.60 5.21 10.82
N ALA A 311 11.61 5.29 9.93
CA ALA A 311 10.44 6.16 10.08
C ALA A 311 9.62 5.80 11.34
N LEU A 312 9.41 4.51 11.60
CA LEU A 312 8.72 4.01 12.79
C LEU A 312 9.48 4.37 14.08
N ALA A 313 10.80 4.20 14.12
CA ALA A 313 11.60 4.58 15.27
C ALA A 313 11.63 6.10 15.48
N GLU A 314 11.70 6.89 14.39
CA GLU A 314 11.66 8.35 14.45
C GLU A 314 10.34 8.86 15.02
N ALA A 315 9.21 8.41 14.48
CA ALA A 315 7.89 8.83 14.92
C ALA A 315 7.63 8.47 16.39
N LEU A 316 8.00 7.26 16.82
CA LEU A 316 7.89 6.80 18.21
C LEU A 316 8.95 7.38 19.17
N GLY A 317 9.89 8.21 18.69
CA GLY A 317 10.99 8.75 19.52
C GLY A 317 11.96 7.69 20.07
N LEU A 318 12.10 6.55 19.38
CA LEU A 318 12.92 5.40 19.75
C LEU A 318 14.31 5.44 19.10
N ASN A 319 15.20 4.54 19.54
CA ASN A 319 16.50 4.39 18.86
C ASN A 319 16.29 3.80 17.47
N ALA A 320 16.73 4.50 16.43
CA ALA A 320 16.71 4.00 15.06
C ALA A 320 17.59 2.74 14.93
N PRO A 321 17.08 1.64 14.33
CA PRO A 321 17.88 0.46 14.08
C PRO A 321 18.96 0.72 13.03
N ALA A 322 20.09 0.01 13.14
CA ALA A 322 21.05 -0.07 12.07
C ALA A 322 20.44 -0.78 10.85
N ALA A 323 20.73 -0.26 9.65
CA ALA A 323 20.32 -0.87 8.40
C ALA A 323 20.81 -2.32 8.30
N ARG A 324 19.96 -3.22 7.81
CA ARG A 324 20.29 -4.65 7.64
C ARG A 324 20.19 -5.12 6.18
N GLY A 325 19.74 -4.27 5.27
CA GLY A 325 19.57 -4.61 3.86
C GLY A 325 18.60 -5.78 3.67
N ASP A 326 18.97 -6.67 2.76
CA ASP A 326 18.26 -7.89 2.37
C ASP A 326 18.13 -8.94 3.49
N HIS A 327 18.83 -8.81 4.62
CA HIS A 327 18.84 -9.81 5.68
C HIS A 327 17.46 -9.95 6.36
N PRO A 328 16.73 -11.07 6.15
CA PRO A 328 15.35 -11.17 6.60
C PRO A 328 15.26 -11.22 8.12
N THR A 329 14.39 -10.38 8.69
CA THR A 329 14.19 -10.25 10.14
C THR A 329 12.70 -10.40 10.51
N PRO A 330 12.08 -11.58 10.31
CA PRO A 330 10.63 -11.75 10.49
C PRO A 330 10.17 -11.51 11.93
N PHE A 331 9.02 -10.82 12.08
CA PHE A 331 8.39 -10.62 13.39
C PHE A 331 7.54 -11.84 13.73
N ARG A 332 8.11 -12.78 14.47
CA ARG A 332 7.50 -14.11 14.73
C ARG A 332 6.26 -14.06 15.63
N GLU A 333 6.13 -12.99 16.41
CA GLU A 333 4.95 -12.72 17.22
C GLU A 333 3.94 -11.81 16.49
N LEU A 334 4.09 -11.57 15.18
CA LEU A 334 3.08 -10.87 14.38
C LEU A 334 1.77 -11.64 14.43
N ARG A 335 0.69 -10.95 14.77
CA ARG A 335 -0.66 -11.53 14.84
C ARG A 335 -1.50 -11.02 13.68
N GLU A 336 -2.39 -11.85 13.17
CA GLU A 336 -3.47 -11.35 12.33
C GLU A 336 -4.36 -10.41 13.15
N ALA A 337 -4.67 -9.24 12.60
CA ALA A 337 -5.64 -8.34 13.20
C ALA A 337 -7.05 -8.97 13.15
N VAL A 338 -7.88 -8.59 14.11
CA VAL A 338 -9.27 -9.06 14.22
C VAL A 338 -10.17 -7.83 14.30
N PRO A 339 -11.28 -7.77 13.54
CA PRO A 339 -12.20 -6.64 13.60
C PRO A 339 -12.75 -6.38 15.02
N ASP A 340 -12.78 -5.10 15.37
CA ASP A 340 -13.32 -4.44 16.56
C ASP A 340 -14.04 -3.18 16.04
N ALA A 341 -15.28 -3.35 15.57
CA ALA A 341 -15.99 -2.33 14.83
C ALA A 341 -16.53 -1.19 15.70
N ASP A 342 -16.73 -1.41 17.01
CA ASP A 342 -17.22 -0.39 17.95
C ASP A 342 -16.10 0.31 18.75
N GLY A 343 -14.91 -0.27 18.81
CA GLY A 343 -13.72 0.33 19.42
C GLY A 343 -13.65 0.18 20.93
N ASP A 344 -14.25 -0.85 21.50
CA ASP A 344 -14.13 -1.15 22.94
C ASP A 344 -12.84 -1.92 23.30
N GLY A 345 -12.07 -2.36 22.29
CA GLY A 345 -10.83 -3.14 22.45
C GLY A 345 -11.05 -4.65 22.51
N VAL A 346 -12.30 -5.11 22.36
CA VAL A 346 -12.68 -6.50 22.19
C VAL A 346 -12.98 -6.75 20.71
N ALA A 347 -12.58 -7.93 20.21
CA ALA A 347 -12.88 -8.29 18.84
C ALA A 347 -14.34 -8.75 18.70
N ASP A 348 -15.07 -8.25 17.69
CA ASP A 348 -16.52 -8.44 17.46
C ASP A 348 -17.02 -9.88 17.68
N ARG A 349 -16.18 -10.86 17.33
CA ARG A 349 -16.44 -12.30 17.47
C ARG A 349 -16.55 -12.80 18.92
N ALA A 350 -16.06 -12.05 19.90
CA ALA A 350 -16.12 -12.36 21.33
C ALA A 350 -17.36 -11.73 22.01
N ASP A 351 -17.85 -10.60 21.48
CA ASP A 351 -19.01 -9.85 21.99
C ASP A 351 -20.36 -10.52 21.72
N ALA A 352 -20.34 -11.50 20.80
CA ALA A 352 -21.40 -12.46 20.51
C ALA A 352 -21.92 -13.24 21.75
N SER A 353 -21.30 -13.06 22.92
CA SER A 353 -21.74 -13.65 24.20
C SER A 353 -22.62 -12.73 25.07
N GLY A 354 -22.75 -11.43 24.78
CA GLY A 354 -23.36 -10.46 25.70
C GLY A 354 -24.35 -9.44 25.14
N SER A 355 -24.14 -8.91 23.93
CA SER A 355 -24.88 -7.73 23.43
C SER A 355 -26.00 -8.09 22.45
N GLY A 356 -27.24 -8.17 22.94
CA GLY A 356 -28.41 -8.51 22.14
C GLY A 356 -28.97 -7.35 21.31
N THR A 357 -28.30 -6.96 20.23
CA THR A 357 -28.86 -6.06 19.19
C THR A 357 -28.87 -6.72 17.81
N ASN A 358 -30.07 -7.02 17.30
CA ASN A 358 -30.30 -7.61 15.98
C ASN A 358 -29.73 -6.74 14.84
N GLY A 359 -28.85 -7.32 14.01
CA GLY A 359 -28.23 -6.64 12.87
C GLY A 359 -27.72 -7.57 11.77
N SER A 360 -28.52 -8.56 11.36
CA SER A 360 -28.36 -9.32 10.09
C SER A 360 -26.93 -9.73 9.66
N GLN A 361 -26.23 -10.53 10.47
CA GLN A 361 -25.17 -11.41 9.95
C GLN A 361 -25.74 -12.81 9.70
N GLN A 362 -26.15 -13.08 8.45
CA GLN A 362 -26.54 -14.43 8.03
C GLN A 362 -25.33 -15.14 7.41
N ALA A 363 -24.37 -15.50 8.26
CA ALA A 363 -23.18 -16.26 7.85
C ALA A 363 -23.57 -17.66 7.37
N ASN A 364 -23.10 -18.02 6.17
CA ASN A 364 -23.44 -19.27 5.48
C ASN A 364 -22.57 -20.44 5.98
N ALA A 365 -22.97 -21.09 7.07
CA ALA A 365 -22.25 -22.24 7.65
C ALA A 365 -22.56 -23.55 6.89
N GLY A 366 -21.88 -23.77 5.76
CA GLY A 366 -21.97 -24.99 4.95
C GLY A 366 -21.19 -26.18 5.53
N GLY A 367 -21.68 -26.80 6.62
CA GLY A 367 -21.07 -27.99 7.23
C GLY A 367 -21.90 -29.27 7.05
N ALA A 368 -21.31 -30.33 6.49
CA ALA A 368 -22.01 -31.59 6.21
C ALA A 368 -22.39 -32.40 7.48
N GLY A 369 -23.57 -33.04 7.48
CA GLY A 369 -24.02 -33.86 8.61
C GLY A 369 -25.27 -34.70 8.30
N ASN A 370 -25.07 -35.91 7.77
CA ASN A 370 -26.13 -36.85 7.40
C ASN A 370 -26.60 -37.70 8.60
N SER A 371 -27.87 -37.57 9.01
CA SER A 371 -28.66 -38.67 9.61
C SER A 371 -30.16 -38.36 9.55
N GLY A 372 -30.98 -39.31 9.10
CA GLY A 372 -32.43 -39.09 8.90
C GLY A 372 -33.34 -40.01 9.71
N ALA A 373 -34.63 -39.68 9.81
CA ALA A 373 -35.72 -40.62 10.11
C ALA A 373 -37.14 -40.08 9.80
N THR A 374 -37.75 -40.62 8.73
CA THR A 374 -39.18 -41.06 8.59
C THR A 374 -40.39 -40.21 9.04
N GLY A 375 -41.38 -40.07 8.14
CA GLY A 375 -42.82 -39.80 8.44
C GLY A 375 -43.42 -38.69 7.56
N ASP A 376 -43.91 -38.91 6.33
CA ASP A 376 -45.06 -39.69 5.81
C ASP A 376 -46.36 -38.87 5.57
N SER A 377 -46.87 -38.99 4.33
CA SER A 377 -48.20 -38.63 3.81
C SER A 377 -48.73 -37.17 3.88
N SER A 378 -48.83 -36.51 2.71
CA SER A 378 -50.12 -36.27 2.01
C SER A 378 -50.08 -35.13 0.98
N ARG A 379 -50.55 -35.41 -0.24
CA ARG A 379 -50.82 -34.50 -1.37
C ARG A 379 -52.33 -34.19 -1.44
N PRO A 380 -52.87 -33.35 -2.36
CA PRO A 380 -52.24 -32.32 -3.23
C PRO A 380 -52.98 -30.95 -3.22
N GLY A 381 -52.42 -29.95 -3.92
CA GLY A 381 -53.13 -28.72 -4.32
C GLY A 381 -52.46 -28.05 -5.52
N THR A 382 -53.21 -27.73 -6.56
CA THR A 382 -52.73 -27.20 -7.85
C THR A 382 -53.24 -25.78 -8.12
N THR A 383 -52.39 -24.87 -8.61
CA THR A 383 -52.79 -23.73 -9.46
C THR A 383 -51.60 -23.18 -10.26
N GLU A 384 -51.88 -22.70 -11.47
CA GLU A 384 -50.93 -22.15 -12.44
C GLU A 384 -50.56 -20.66 -12.14
N PRO A 385 -49.39 -20.17 -12.58
CA PRO A 385 -49.10 -18.75 -12.66
C PRO A 385 -49.43 -18.17 -14.05
N GLY A 386 -50.24 -17.12 -14.09
CA GLY A 386 -50.52 -16.34 -15.31
C GLY A 386 -49.54 -15.17 -15.46
N ALA A 387 -49.00 -14.98 -16.67
CA ALA A 387 -48.18 -13.82 -17.03
C ALA A 387 -49.04 -12.57 -17.29
N LEU A 388 -48.43 -11.38 -17.15
CA LEU A 388 -48.66 -10.20 -18.01
C LEU A 388 -47.56 -9.15 -17.79
N ALA A 389 -47.20 -8.44 -18.85
CA ALA A 389 -46.13 -7.43 -18.89
C ALA A 389 -46.72 -5.99 -19.06
N PRO A 390 -45.98 -5.00 -19.60
CA PRO A 390 -45.50 -3.84 -18.85
C PRO A 390 -46.31 -2.54 -19.07
N ALA A 391 -45.95 -1.48 -18.34
CA ALA A 391 -46.57 -0.16 -18.46
C ALA A 391 -45.70 0.83 -19.28
N ASP A 392 -46.37 1.62 -20.11
CA ASP A 392 -45.83 2.67 -21.00
C ASP A 392 -46.29 4.06 -20.46
N PRO A 393 -45.60 5.20 -20.74
CA PRO A 393 -45.76 6.44 -19.98
C PRO A 393 -46.87 7.37 -20.52
N GLY A 394 -47.34 8.27 -19.66
CA GLY A 394 -48.39 9.25 -19.97
C GLY A 394 -47.97 10.71 -19.75
N SER A 395 -47.95 11.49 -20.84
CA SER A 395 -47.65 12.92 -20.86
C SER A 395 -48.81 13.80 -20.38
N ALA A 396 -48.51 15.04 -19.97
CA ALA A 396 -49.50 16.13 -19.91
C ALA A 396 -48.85 17.49 -20.24
N GLU A 397 -49.29 18.11 -21.36
CA GLU A 397 -49.04 19.53 -21.68
C GLU A 397 -49.95 20.42 -20.79
N ARG A 398 -49.60 21.67 -20.40
CA ARG A 398 -49.84 22.99 -21.07
C ARG A 398 -49.88 24.06 -19.94
N ASP A 399 -49.73 25.38 -20.10
CA ASP A 399 -49.73 26.30 -21.26
C ASP A 399 -49.05 27.66 -20.89
N GLY A 400 -48.74 28.50 -21.90
CA GLY A 400 -48.44 29.96 -21.78
C GLY A 400 -47.05 30.37 -21.26
N SER A 401 -46.14 30.97 -22.06
CA SER A 401 -46.12 32.34 -22.64
C SER A 401 -46.05 33.46 -21.56
N GLU A 402 -45.23 34.52 -21.67
CA GLU A 402 -44.72 35.19 -22.88
C GLU A 402 -43.52 36.13 -22.56
N SER A 403 -42.64 36.36 -23.55
CA SER A 403 -41.79 37.55 -23.82
C SER A 403 -41.19 38.44 -22.70
N GLY A 404 -39.92 38.86 -22.85
CA GLY A 404 -39.48 40.16 -22.30
C GLY A 404 -37.99 40.41 -22.06
N ARG A 405 -37.18 40.55 -23.12
CA ARG A 405 -35.88 41.26 -23.03
C ARG A 405 -36.14 42.77 -23.21
N PRO A 406 -35.38 43.66 -22.53
CA PRO A 406 -34.63 44.63 -23.32
C PRO A 406 -33.24 44.99 -22.75
N GLU A 407 -32.51 45.79 -23.50
CA GLU A 407 -31.13 46.23 -23.26
C GLU A 407 -31.04 47.65 -22.64
N SER A 408 -29.83 48.00 -22.18
CA SER A 408 -29.24 49.35 -22.15
C SER A 408 -29.72 50.41 -21.14
N GLY A 409 -28.79 51.30 -20.71
CA GLY A 409 -29.12 52.68 -20.29
C GLY A 409 -28.43 53.20 -19.03
N GLU A 410 -27.37 53.99 -19.20
CA GLU A 410 -26.58 54.72 -18.19
C GLU A 410 -27.34 55.63 -17.20
N SER A 411 -26.81 55.74 -15.97
CA SER A 411 -26.62 56.97 -15.16
C SER A 411 -26.01 56.57 -13.79
N GLY A 412 -25.24 57.38 -13.06
CA GLY A 412 -24.72 58.72 -13.31
C GLY A 412 -24.37 59.45 -11.99
N GLU A 413 -23.07 59.51 -11.65
CA GLU A 413 -22.36 60.48 -10.78
C GLU A 413 -22.74 60.76 -9.29
N SER A 414 -21.73 61.33 -8.59
CA SER A 414 -21.66 61.90 -7.23
C SER A 414 -21.40 60.93 -6.05
N GLY A 415 -20.47 61.21 -5.13
CA GLY A 415 -19.49 62.31 -5.06
C GLY A 415 -18.48 62.15 -3.90
N GLU A 416 -17.35 62.86 -3.96
CA GLU A 416 -16.21 62.75 -3.01
C GLU A 416 -16.30 63.69 -1.80
N ALA A 417 -15.42 63.44 -0.80
CA ALA A 417 -14.53 64.41 -0.12
C ALA A 417 -14.71 64.69 1.40
N GLU A 418 -13.57 65.16 1.97
CA GLU A 418 -13.28 65.67 3.33
C GLU A 418 -13.17 64.62 4.47
N SER A 419 -12.04 64.38 5.17
CA SER A 419 -10.83 65.12 5.63
C SER A 419 -10.90 65.56 7.11
N GLY A 420 -9.81 65.33 7.88
CA GLY A 420 -9.70 65.78 9.29
C GLY A 420 -8.55 65.15 10.12
N GLN A 421 -7.47 65.91 10.35
CA GLN A 421 -6.49 65.74 11.45
C GLN A 421 -7.03 66.41 12.76
N PRO A 422 -6.55 66.08 13.98
CA PRO A 422 -5.23 66.47 14.60
C PRO A 422 -4.55 65.31 15.37
N ASP A 423 -3.31 65.31 15.91
CA ASP A 423 -2.22 66.26 16.22
C ASP A 423 -1.89 66.41 17.75
N THR A 424 -0.60 66.25 18.09
CA THR A 424 0.18 66.43 19.36
C THR A 424 -0.40 66.13 20.76
N THR A 425 0.36 65.40 21.61
CA THR A 425 1.15 65.97 22.74
C THR A 425 1.94 64.92 23.58
N GLU A 426 3.25 65.16 23.73
CA GLU A 426 4.11 64.77 24.89
C GLU A 426 4.00 65.85 26.01
N PRO A 427 4.68 65.84 27.21
CA PRO A 427 5.87 65.07 27.64
C PRO A 427 5.94 64.60 29.14
N VAL A 428 7.07 64.01 29.56
CA VAL A 428 8.02 64.48 30.62
C VAL A 428 8.75 63.32 31.35
N ASP A 429 10.06 63.52 31.44
CA ASP A 429 11.17 62.76 32.05
C ASP A 429 11.22 62.82 33.60
N GLU A 430 11.78 61.80 34.28
CA GLU A 430 12.63 62.03 35.46
C GLU A 430 13.53 60.83 35.82
N SER A 431 14.84 61.09 35.95
CA SER A 431 15.89 60.10 36.24
C SER A 431 16.14 59.87 37.74
N THR A 432 16.74 58.74 38.14
CA THR A 432 17.87 58.72 39.12
C THR A 432 18.58 57.36 39.25
N THR A 433 19.87 57.34 38.90
CA THR A 433 20.93 56.42 39.40
C THR A 433 21.59 57.05 40.67
N PRO A 434 22.63 56.50 41.37
CA PRO A 434 23.61 55.47 40.96
C PRO A 434 24.05 54.43 42.04
N GLY A 435 24.96 53.53 41.64
CA GLY A 435 25.87 52.78 42.55
C GLY A 435 26.14 51.34 42.12
N ASP A 436 27.36 50.78 41.99
CA ASP A 436 28.74 51.20 41.65
C ASP A 436 29.62 49.93 41.85
N SER A 437 30.56 49.66 40.94
CA SER A 437 31.75 48.79 41.06
C SER A 437 31.64 47.30 41.47
N ALA A 438 32.02 46.40 40.55
CA ALA A 438 33.20 45.52 40.68
C ALA A 438 33.57 44.77 39.38
N ASP A 439 34.85 44.74 39.02
CA ASP A 439 35.44 43.95 37.92
C ASP A 439 35.35 42.42 38.13
N VAL A 440 35.06 41.68 37.05
CA VAL A 440 35.83 40.47 36.66
C VAL A 440 35.91 40.41 35.12
N SER A 441 37.10 40.08 34.61
CA SER A 441 37.43 40.05 33.19
C SER A 441 37.30 38.67 32.53
N ASP A 442 37.11 38.69 31.20
CA ASP A 442 37.64 37.73 30.21
C ASP A 442 36.91 36.38 30.02
N SER A 443 36.14 36.27 28.94
CA SER A 443 36.51 35.44 27.78
C SER A 443 35.43 35.48 26.68
N THR A 444 35.86 35.67 25.43
CA THR A 444 34.99 35.84 24.25
C THR A 444 34.94 34.59 23.38
N THR A 445 33.75 34.03 23.15
CA THR A 445 33.37 33.30 21.92
C THR A 445 31.85 33.21 21.83
N SER A 446 31.25 33.95 20.90
CA SER A 446 29.89 33.70 20.41
C SER A 446 29.99 32.96 19.07
N PRO A 447 29.18 31.93 18.79
CA PRO A 447 29.01 31.41 17.44
C PRO A 447 28.04 32.31 16.65
N ASP A 448 28.26 32.38 15.34
CA ASP A 448 27.58 33.30 14.43
C ASP A 448 26.12 32.92 14.11
N SER A 449 25.33 33.96 13.79
CA SER A 449 24.05 33.83 13.11
C SER A 449 24.26 33.32 11.68
N VAL A 450 23.43 32.37 11.23
CA VAL A 450 23.45 31.88 9.84
C VAL A 450 22.37 32.63 9.04
N ASP A 451 22.78 33.32 7.97
CA ASP A 451 21.88 34.00 7.03
C ASP A 451 21.07 32.99 6.18
N PRO A 452 19.86 33.36 5.71
CA PRO A 452 19.04 32.48 4.88
C PRO A 452 19.63 32.27 3.48
N VAL A 453 19.47 31.05 2.95
CA VAL A 453 19.98 30.67 1.62
C VAL A 453 19.02 31.14 0.53
N ASP A 454 19.55 31.94 -0.39
CA ASP A 454 18.86 32.44 -1.59
C ASP A 454 18.90 31.39 -2.71
N PHE A 455 17.74 30.99 -3.23
CA PHE A 455 17.62 30.03 -4.34
C PHE A 455 17.43 30.78 -5.65
N GLY A 456 18.55 31.09 -6.32
CA GLY A 456 18.57 31.78 -7.60
C GLY A 456 17.93 31.00 -8.75
N GLU A 457 17.28 31.73 -9.65
CA GLU A 457 16.62 31.24 -10.87
C GLU A 457 17.62 30.60 -11.86
N PRO A 458 17.20 29.59 -12.67
CA PRO A 458 18.05 29.00 -13.70
C PRO A 458 18.25 29.96 -14.89
N ALA A 459 19.49 30.11 -15.33
CA ALA A 459 19.85 30.97 -16.46
C ALA A 459 19.62 30.31 -17.84
N ASP A 460 19.24 31.13 -18.83
CA ASP A 460 19.08 30.71 -20.23
C ASP A 460 20.38 30.16 -20.86
N PRO A 461 20.29 29.20 -21.79
CA PRO A 461 21.44 28.71 -22.55
C PRO A 461 21.91 29.77 -23.59
N PRO A 462 23.24 29.87 -23.85
CA PRO A 462 23.79 30.91 -24.72
C PRO A 462 23.49 30.66 -26.21
N SER A 463 23.00 31.70 -26.89
CA SER A 463 22.86 31.74 -28.34
C SER A 463 24.23 31.80 -29.04
N GLY A 464 24.61 30.70 -29.68
CA GLY A 464 25.78 30.64 -30.57
C GLY A 464 25.41 30.99 -32.01
N GLU A 465 25.64 32.23 -32.42
CA GLU A 465 25.71 32.59 -33.84
C GLU A 465 27.11 32.28 -34.37
N GLU A 466 27.23 31.41 -35.38
CA GLU A 466 28.37 31.48 -36.30
C GLU A 466 27.93 31.24 -37.75
N SER A 467 28.44 32.08 -38.65
CA SER A 467 28.11 32.14 -40.07
C SER A 467 28.72 30.97 -40.85
N GLY A 468 27.95 30.37 -41.75
CA GLY A 468 28.41 29.24 -42.58
C GLY A 468 29.22 29.64 -43.80
N ASP A 469 29.66 28.62 -44.55
CA ASP A 469 29.98 28.74 -45.98
C ASP A 469 29.81 27.39 -46.71
N ASP A 470 29.29 27.49 -47.93
CA ASP A 470 29.17 26.56 -49.06
C ASP A 470 29.81 25.14 -49.06
N GLY A 471 29.06 24.15 -49.57
CA GLY A 471 29.66 22.89 -50.08
C GLY A 471 28.72 21.70 -50.33
N GLY A 472 27.93 21.72 -51.42
CA GLY A 472 27.03 20.60 -51.77
C GLY A 472 27.56 19.62 -52.85
N TYR A 473 27.58 18.32 -52.53
CA TYR A 473 27.57 17.12 -53.40
C TYR A 473 27.13 15.93 -52.49
N GLY A 474 26.47 14.82 -52.89
CA GLY A 474 25.91 14.41 -54.18
C GLY A 474 25.95 12.86 -54.34
N TYR A 475 24.80 12.17 -54.23
CA TYR A 475 24.46 10.80 -54.68
C TYR A 475 25.23 9.53 -54.21
N GLY A 476 24.49 8.42 -54.14
CA GLY A 476 24.91 7.03 -53.86
C GLY A 476 24.39 6.55 -52.50
N ASP A 477 23.46 5.60 -52.34
CA ASP A 477 22.93 4.53 -53.21
C ASP A 477 24.00 3.57 -53.74
N GLU A 478 24.42 2.65 -52.88
CA GLU A 478 25.10 1.41 -53.28
C GLU A 478 24.35 0.21 -52.69
N SER A 479 23.91 -0.66 -53.59
CA SER A 479 23.43 -2.01 -53.31
C SER A 479 24.49 -3.01 -53.74
N GLY A 480 24.70 -4.06 -52.94
CA GLY A 480 25.53 -5.22 -53.24
C GLY A 480 25.57 -6.12 -52.00
N ASP A 481 24.92 -7.28 -52.01
CA ASP A 481 25.27 -8.56 -52.67
C ASP A 481 26.38 -9.36 -51.97
N ASP A 482 26.11 -10.67 -51.89
CA ASP A 482 27.03 -11.81 -51.80
C ASP A 482 27.94 -12.01 -50.56
N GLY A 483 27.66 -13.09 -49.79
CA GLY A 483 28.56 -13.51 -48.71
C GLY A 483 28.20 -14.78 -47.92
N GLY A 484 27.70 -15.85 -48.57
CA GLY A 484 27.29 -17.08 -47.86
C GLY A 484 28.42 -18.05 -47.51
N TYR A 485 28.59 -18.36 -46.23
CA TYR A 485 29.26 -19.55 -45.64
C TYR A 485 28.64 -19.80 -44.25
N GLY A 486 28.46 -21.00 -43.72
CA GLY A 486 28.57 -22.36 -44.26
C GLY A 486 28.14 -23.36 -43.16
N TYR A 487 27.50 -24.47 -43.52
CA TYR A 487 27.10 -25.49 -42.54
C TYR A 487 28.33 -26.22 -41.98
N GLY A 488 28.48 -26.24 -40.66
CA GLY A 488 29.44 -27.06 -39.92
C GLY A 488 28.69 -28.11 -39.10
N ASP A 489 28.66 -29.34 -39.60
CA ASP A 489 28.04 -30.51 -38.97
C ASP A 489 29.18 -31.43 -38.51
N GLU A 490 29.44 -31.51 -37.19
CA GLU A 490 30.43 -32.44 -36.62
C GLU A 490 29.79 -33.30 -35.52
N SER A 491 29.62 -34.56 -35.87
CA SER A 491 29.23 -35.68 -35.01
C SER A 491 30.46 -36.42 -34.48
N GLY A 492 30.36 -37.03 -33.29
CA GLY A 492 31.44 -37.75 -32.60
C GLY A 492 31.36 -37.49 -31.09
N ASP A 493 30.57 -38.19 -30.27
CA ASP A 493 30.41 -39.65 -30.07
C ASP A 493 31.55 -40.27 -29.24
N ASP A 494 31.21 -41.30 -28.43
CA ASP A 494 32.04 -42.02 -27.43
C ASP A 494 32.52 -41.18 -26.21
N GLY A 495 32.28 -41.46 -24.92
CA GLY A 495 31.87 -42.66 -24.15
C GLY A 495 32.84 -42.81 -22.93
N GLY A 496 32.47 -43.24 -21.71
CA GLY A 496 31.21 -43.62 -21.07
C GLY A 496 31.45 -44.21 -19.64
N TYR A 497 30.42 -44.86 -19.07
CA TYR A 497 30.40 -45.84 -17.94
C TYR A 497 30.60 -45.42 -16.47
N GLY A 498 29.78 -46.05 -15.60
CA GLY A 498 29.69 -45.94 -14.13
C GLY A 498 28.25 -45.61 -13.68
N ASP A 499 27.27 -46.53 -13.57
CA ASP A 499 27.17 -47.71 -12.66
C ASP A 499 27.48 -47.34 -11.19
N GLU A 500 26.67 -47.61 -10.14
CA GLU A 500 25.34 -48.26 -9.94
C GLU A 500 24.47 -47.30 -9.05
N ALA A 501 23.26 -47.54 -8.52
CA ALA A 501 22.43 -48.73 -8.33
C ALA A 501 20.91 -48.39 -8.11
N ASP A 502 20.12 -49.41 -7.77
CA ASP A 502 18.67 -49.47 -7.50
C ASP A 502 18.06 -48.59 -6.38
N HIS A 503 16.74 -48.29 -6.51
CA HIS A 503 15.72 -48.89 -5.65
C HIS A 503 14.35 -49.08 -6.36
N SER A 504 13.81 -50.28 -6.24
CA SER A 504 12.46 -50.74 -6.63
C SER A 504 11.33 -49.82 -6.11
N ALA A 505 10.40 -49.34 -6.95
CA ALA A 505 9.26 -50.06 -7.55
C ALA A 505 8.09 -50.37 -6.58
N ASP A 506 6.94 -49.75 -6.84
CA ASP A 506 5.65 -50.44 -6.84
C ASP A 506 4.76 -49.87 -7.94
N ASN A 507 3.96 -50.71 -8.58
CA ASN A 507 3.14 -50.38 -9.74
C ASN A 507 2.00 -51.40 -9.87
N SER A 508 0.75 -50.95 -9.86
CA SER A 508 -0.38 -51.75 -10.35
C SER A 508 -1.52 -50.85 -10.84
N PRO A 509 -2.29 -51.27 -11.86
CA PRO A 509 -3.12 -50.38 -12.68
C PRO A 509 -4.62 -50.75 -12.58
N ASP A 510 -5.35 -50.41 -13.64
CA ASP A 510 -6.78 -50.61 -13.90
C ASP A 510 -7.69 -49.51 -13.27
N ASP A 511 -8.68 -48.93 -13.96
CA ASP A 511 -9.33 -49.36 -15.20
C ASP A 511 -9.74 -48.22 -16.15
N ARG A 512 -10.11 -48.56 -17.39
CA ARG A 512 -10.53 -47.64 -18.46
C ARG A 512 -12.05 -47.44 -18.49
N ASP A 513 -12.54 -46.29 -18.98
CA ASP A 513 -13.15 -46.23 -20.33
C ASP A 513 -13.72 -44.84 -20.74
N SER A 514 -13.44 -44.51 -22.01
CA SER A 514 -14.16 -43.67 -22.99
C SER A 514 -15.26 -42.66 -22.57
N GLN A 515 -15.21 -41.44 -23.15
CA GLN A 515 -16.04 -41.13 -24.33
C GLN A 515 -15.63 -39.82 -25.05
N ASP A 516 -15.68 -39.85 -26.39
CA ASP A 516 -15.51 -38.69 -27.27
C ASP A 516 -16.76 -37.79 -27.29
N SER A 517 -16.57 -36.47 -27.47
CA SER A 517 -17.49 -35.65 -28.26
C SER A 517 -16.85 -34.33 -28.72
N ASP A 518 -16.65 -34.19 -30.04
CA ASP A 518 -16.36 -32.91 -30.71
C ASP A 518 -17.49 -31.88 -30.47
N GLY A 519 -17.14 -30.59 -30.37
CA GLY A 519 -18.10 -29.54 -30.02
C GLY A 519 -17.70 -28.09 -30.29
N GLY A 520 -17.36 -27.77 -31.54
CA GLY A 520 -17.49 -26.43 -32.17
C GLY A 520 -17.13 -25.16 -31.36
N MET A 521 -15.98 -24.55 -31.67
CA MET A 521 -15.71 -23.15 -31.35
C MET A 521 -16.68 -22.22 -32.08
N SER A 522 -17.40 -21.36 -31.33
CA SER A 522 -18.12 -20.21 -31.86
C SER A 522 -17.54 -18.95 -31.22
N THR A 523 -17.02 -18.05 -32.04
CA THR A 523 -16.56 -16.72 -31.63
C THR A 523 -17.76 -15.78 -31.49
N ASP A 524 -18.01 -15.26 -30.29
CA ASP A 524 -18.79 -14.04 -30.11
C ASP A 524 -18.14 -13.20 -29.00
N TYR A 525 -17.61 -12.03 -29.40
CA TYR A 525 -17.11 -11.01 -28.48
C TYR A 525 -18.28 -10.15 -28.02
N GLY A 526 -18.59 -10.19 -26.73
CA GLY A 526 -19.54 -9.30 -26.08
C GLY A 526 -18.98 -8.87 -24.72
N GLY A 527 -18.27 -7.74 -24.69
CA GLY A 527 -17.61 -7.26 -23.48
C GLY A 527 -18.59 -6.70 -22.45
N ASP A 528 -18.39 -7.07 -21.19
CA ASP A 528 -19.06 -6.50 -20.02
C ASP A 528 -17.97 -6.03 -19.03
N PRO A 529 -17.73 -4.71 -18.88
CA PRO A 529 -16.62 -4.18 -18.09
C PRO A 529 -16.99 -4.17 -16.60
N GLY A 530 -16.90 -5.33 -15.94
CA GLY A 530 -17.32 -5.46 -14.53
C GLY A 530 -16.92 -6.73 -13.79
N SER A 531 -16.03 -7.57 -14.32
CA SER A 531 -15.55 -8.77 -13.61
C SER A 531 -14.08 -8.65 -13.21
N CYS A 532 -13.84 -8.29 -11.94
CA CYS A 532 -12.57 -8.55 -11.27
C CYS A 532 -12.45 -10.07 -11.05
N ALA A 533 -12.02 -10.79 -12.08
CA ALA A 533 -11.56 -12.16 -11.94
C ALA A 533 -10.18 -12.14 -11.27
N CYS A 534 -9.99 -13.05 -10.31
CA CYS A 534 -8.82 -13.18 -9.43
C CYS A 534 -7.49 -12.72 -10.07
N TRP A 535 -6.81 -11.82 -9.36
CA TRP A 535 -5.35 -11.78 -9.40
C TRP A 535 -4.83 -12.95 -8.54
#